data_AF-A0A3C1SYC3-F1
#
_entry.id   AF-A0A3C1SYC3-F1
#
_cell.length_a   1.000
_cell.length_b   1.000
_cell.length_c   1.000
_cell.angle_alpha   90.00
_cell.angle_beta   90.00
_cell.angle_gamma   90.00
#
_symmetry.space_group_name_H-M   'P 1'
#
loop_
_entity.id
_entity.type
_entity.pdbx_description
1 polymer ?
#
loop_
_entity_poly.entity_id
_entity_poly.type
_entity_poly.pdbx_seq_one_letter_code
_entity_poly.pdbx_strand_id
1 'polypeptide(L)' 'MNQQLLFFVDEGGFDDFTPLFVSLGFDVDFEDSQRKAVKLAKKNTYQVLVAEFIYNPEFRDRVSNIESLLATLEGHSP' A
#
# COMPACT_ATOMS: atom_id res chain seq x y z
N MET A 1 -9.54 -0.58 -18.82
CA MET A 1 -9.37 -1.33 -17.55
C MET A 1 -8.66 -0.38 -16.64
N ASN A 2 -9.32 0.13 -15.59
CA ASN A 2 -8.63 0.97 -14.62
C ASN A 2 -7.74 0.07 -13.77
N GLN A 3 -6.48 0.43 -13.61
CA GLN A 3 -5.55 -0.30 -12.75
C GLN A 3 -5.79 0.17 -11.31
N GLN A 4 -6.11 -0.78 -10.43
CA GLN A 4 -6.27 -0.55 -9.00
C GLN A 4 -4.89 -0.40 -8.36
N LEU A 5 -4.71 0.71 -7.64
CA LEU A 5 -3.50 1.07 -6.91
C LEU A 5 -3.81 1.17 -5.42
N LEU A 6 -3.05 0.46 -4.60
CA LEU A 6 -3.07 0.65 -3.14
C LEU A 6 -1.96 1.63 -2.78
N PHE A 7 -2.30 2.75 -2.14
CA PHE A 7 -1.34 3.70 -1.58
C PHE A 7 -1.36 3.62 -0.05
N PHE A 8 -0.27 3.16 0.56
CA PHE A 8 -0.15 2.92 2.00
C PHE A 8 0.92 3.81 2.63
N VAL A 9 0.57 4.56 3.67
CA VAL A 9 1.48 5.44 4.43
C VAL A 9 1.31 5.15 5.92
N ASP A 10 2.36 4.84 6.68
CA ASP A 10 2.22 4.32 8.05
C ASP A 10 2.44 5.42 9.12
N GLU A 11 3.48 6.23 8.99
CA GLU A 11 3.83 7.28 9.97
C GLU A 11 3.25 8.64 9.58
N GLY A 12 3.11 8.88 8.29
CA GLY A 12 2.86 10.21 7.76
C GLY A 12 4.15 11.03 7.65
N GLY A 13 4.21 11.89 6.64
CA GLY A 13 5.44 12.58 6.24
C GLY A 13 5.69 12.52 4.74
N PHE A 14 5.03 11.57 4.07
CA PHE A 14 4.79 11.63 2.64
C PHE A 14 3.53 12.44 2.35
N ASP A 15 3.61 13.30 1.33
CA ASP A 15 2.45 14.01 0.82
C ASP A 15 1.43 13.01 0.24
N ASP A 16 0.16 13.43 0.23
CA ASP A 16 -0.87 12.66 -0.46
C ASP A 16 -0.67 12.77 -1.98
N PHE A 17 -0.08 11.73 -2.57
CA PHE A 17 0.09 11.60 -4.02
C PHE A 17 -1.14 11.03 -4.75
N THR A 18 -2.27 10.81 -4.05
CA THR A 18 -3.52 10.36 -4.68
C THR A 18 -3.93 11.22 -5.89
N PRO A 19 -3.87 12.56 -5.85
CA PRO A 19 -4.20 13.38 -7.02
C PRO A 19 -3.32 13.08 -8.24
N LEU A 20 -2.02 12.80 -8.01
CA LEU A 20 -1.09 12.44 -9.07
C LEU A 20 -1.47 11.09 -9.68
N PHE A 21 -1.70 10.06 -8.86
CA PHE A 21 -2.05 8.72 -9.35
C PHE A 21 -3.39 8.72 -10.11
N VAL A 22 -4.40 9.45 -9.61
CA VAL A 22 -5.67 9.63 -10.32
C VAL A 22 -5.45 10.32 -11.67
N SER A 23 -4.58 11.34 -11.74
CA SER A 23 -4.24 12.01 -13.02
C SER A 23 -3.54 11.09 -14.02
N LEU A 24 -2.84 10.06 -13.52
CA LEU A 24 -2.20 9.02 -14.33
C LEU A 24 -3.17 7.90 -14.76
N GLY A 25 -4.43 7.95 -14.30
CA GLY A 25 -5.49 7.02 -14.68
C GLY A 25 -5.67 5.80 -13.75
N PHE A 26 -5.08 5.84 -12.55
CA PHE A 26 -5.29 4.79 -11.54
C PHE A 26 -6.59 5.01 -10.77
N ASP A 27 -7.19 3.91 -10.33
CA ASP A 27 -8.19 3.91 -9.25
C ASP A 27 -7.43 3.66 -7.94
N VAL A 28 -7.57 4.55 -6.96
CA VAL A 28 -6.64 4.64 -5.82
C VAL A 28 -7.39 4.39 -4.52
N ASP A 29 -7.00 3.33 -3.81
CA ASP A 29 -7.35 3.13 -2.41
C ASP A 29 -6.19 3.63 -1.54
N PHE A 30 -6.42 4.69 -0.75
CA PHE A 30 -5.46 5.21 0.22
C PHE A 30 -5.75 4.68 1.62
N GLU A 31 -4.73 4.18 2.32
CA GLU A 31 -4.83 3.77 3.70
C GLU A 31 -3.62 4.21 4.54
N ASP A 32 -3.91 4.63 5.77
CA ASP A 32 -2.92 5.01 6.77
C ASP A 32 -2.73 3.94 7.87
N SER A 33 -3.44 2.82 7.74
CA SER A 33 -3.46 1.77 8.75
C SER A 33 -3.15 0.43 8.11
N GLN A 34 -2.06 -0.20 8.56
CA GLN A 34 -1.66 -1.53 8.10
C GLN A 34 -2.82 -2.54 8.14
N ARG A 35 -3.61 -2.54 9.23
CA ARG A 35 -4.74 -3.47 9.39
C ARG A 35 -5.81 -3.26 8.31
N LYS A 36 -6.09 -2.02 7.93
CA LYS A 36 -7.06 -1.71 6.87
C LYS A 36 -6.47 -2.02 5.49
N ALA A 37 -5.21 -1.67 5.25
CA ALA A 37 -4.49 -1.99 4.02
C ALA A 37 -4.48 -3.51 3.76
N VAL A 38 -4.16 -4.33 4.76
CA VAL A 38 -4.22 -5.81 4.64
C VAL A 38 -5.65 -6.30 4.39
N LYS A 39 -6.65 -5.71 5.06
CA LYS A 39 -8.06 -6.07 4.83
C LYS A 39 -8.50 -5.77 3.40
N LEU A 40 -8.06 -4.64 2.85
CA LEU A 40 -8.30 -4.26 1.46
C LEU A 40 -7.55 -5.16 0.48
N ALA A 41 -6.27 -5.46 0.72
CA ALA A 41 -5.47 -6.37 -0.09
C ALA A 41 -6.03 -7.79 -0.17
N LYS A 42 -6.81 -8.23 0.83
CA LYS A 42 -7.55 -9.51 0.81
C LYS A 42 -8.84 -9.48 -0.01
N LYS A 43 -9.43 -8.30 -0.19
CA LYS A 43 -10.73 -8.12 -0.84
C LYS A 43 -10.58 -7.72 -2.31
N ASN A 44 -9.56 -6.94 -2.61
CA ASN A 44 -9.33 -6.33 -3.91
C ASN A 44 -8.05 -6.90 -4.52
N THR A 45 -8.00 -6.96 -5.85
CA THR A 45 -6.77 -7.28 -6.58
C THR A 45 -6.13 -5.97 -7.04
N TYR A 46 -4.98 -5.64 -6.47
CA TYR A 46 -4.20 -4.47 -6.86
C TYR A 46 -3.13 -4.85 -7.87
N GLN A 47 -2.91 -3.99 -8.86
CA GLN A 47 -1.84 -4.15 -9.85
C GLN A 47 -0.59 -3.38 -9.43
N VAL A 48 -0.77 -2.34 -8.61
CA VAL A 48 0.30 -1.48 -8.12
C VAL A 48 0.12 -1.28 -6.62
N LEU A 49 1.22 -1.41 -5.88
CA LEU A 49 1.34 -0.98 -4.49
C LEU A 49 2.34 0.16 -4.43
N VAL A 50 1.95 1.29 -3.86
CA VAL A 50 2.84 2.36 -3.42
C VAL A 50 2.82 2.35 -1.90
N ALA A 51 3.96 2.15 -1.26
CA ALA A 51 4.05 2.11 0.20
C ALA A 51 5.19 3.00 0.68
N GLU A 52 4.95 3.70 1.79
CA GLU A 52 6.01 4.36 2.55
C GLU A 52 6.99 3.30 3.08
N PHE A 53 8.30 3.51 2.86
CA PHE A 53 9.36 2.65 3.40
C PHE A 53 10.36 3.48 4.18
N ILE A 54 10.43 3.26 5.49
CA ILE A 54 11.37 3.94 6.39
C ILE A 54 12.49 2.95 6.76
N TYR A 55 13.67 3.15 6.17
CA TYR A 55 14.86 2.37 6.52
C TYR A 55 15.57 2.99 7.73
N ASN A 56 15.01 2.76 8.92
CA ASN A 56 15.68 3.09 10.17
C ASN A 56 15.55 1.89 11.14
N PRO A 57 16.66 1.38 11.72
CA PRO A 57 16.66 0.24 12.64
C PRO A 57 15.70 0.36 13.83
N GLU A 58 15.40 1.58 14.28
CA GLU A 58 14.43 1.82 15.37
C GLU A 58 12.98 1.53 14.95
N PHE A 59 12.72 1.38 13.65
CA PHE A 59 11.40 1.14 13.07
C PHE A 59 11.25 -0.26 12.49
N ARG A 60 11.93 -1.27 13.08
CA ARG A 60 11.87 -2.68 12.64
C ARG A 60 10.43 -3.17 12.45
N ASP A 61 9.51 -2.82 13.35
CA ASP A 61 8.11 -3.23 13.28
C ASP A 61 7.41 -2.70 12.01
N ARG A 62 7.88 -1.58 11.43
CA ARG A 62 7.34 -0.96 10.21
C ARG A 62 7.77 -1.71 8.95
N VAL A 63 9.00 -2.24 8.94
CA VAL A 63 9.44 -3.15 7.87
C VAL A 63 8.56 -4.40 7.87
N SER A 64 8.25 -4.94 9.05
CA SER A 64 7.33 -6.09 9.19
C SER A 64 5.89 -5.78 8.72
N ASN A 65 5.45 -4.53 8.82
CA ASN A 65 4.14 -4.11 8.32
C ASN A 65 4.03 -4.25 6.80
N ILE A 66 5.06 -3.80 6.08
CA ILE A 66 5.14 -3.87 4.63
C ILE A 66 5.30 -5.32 4.18
N GLU A 67 6.15 -6.11 4.86
CA GLU A 67 6.31 -7.54 4.56
C GLU A 67 4.97 -8.30 4.66
N SER A 68 4.18 -8.02 5.70
CA SER A 68 2.87 -8.64 5.88
C SER A 68 1.88 -8.25 4.78
N LEU A 69 1.93 -7.00 4.33
CA LEU A 69 1.10 -6.49 3.24
C LEU A 69 1.50 -7.13 1.91
N LEU A 70 2.80 -7.17 1.61
CA LEU A 70 3.36 -7.82 0.42
C LEU A 70 3.00 -9.31 0.37
N ALA A 71 3.17 -10.04 1.47
CA ALA A 71 2.79 -11.45 1.55
C ALA A 71 1.29 -11.68 1.26
N THR A 72 0.43 -10.74 1.68
CA THR A 72 -1.01 -10.79 1.39
C THR A 72 -1.32 -10.56 -0.10
N LEU A 73 -0.57 -9.66 -0.75
CA LEU A 73 -0.71 -9.38 -2.18
C LEU A 73 -0.13 -10.52 -3.04
N GLU A 74 1.00 -11.10 -2.64
CA GLU A 74 1.62 -12.27 -3.29
C GLU A 74 0.78 -13.53 -3.17
N GLY A 75 -0.02 -13.69 -2.11
CA GLY A 75 -0.91 -14.84 -1.90
C GLY A 75 -1.97 -15.05 -2.99
N HIS A 76 -2.06 -14.15 -3.98
CA HIS A 76 -2.86 -14.29 -5.20
C HIS A 76 -2.05 -14.74 -6.44
N SER A 77 -0.80 -15.17 -6.28
CA SER A 77 -0.04 -15.82 -7.35
C SER A 77 -0.63 -17.21 -7.64
N PRO A 78 -0.87 -17.57 -8.92
CA PRO A 78 -1.56 -18.81 -9.31
C PRO A 78 -0.87 -20.10 -8.85
#